data_AF-A0A8S3JE35-F1
#
_entry.id   AF-A0A8S3JE35-F1
#
_cell.length_a   1.000
_cell.length_b   1.000
_cell.length_c   1.000
_cell.angle_alpha   90.00
_cell.angle_beta   90.00
_cell.angle_gamma   90.00
#
_symmetry.space_group_name_H-M   'P 1'
#
loop_
_entity.id
_entity.type
_entity.pdbx_description
1 polymer ?
#
loop_
_entity_poly.entity_id
_entity_poly.type
_entity_poly.pdbx_seq_one_letter_code
_entity_poly.pdbx_strand_id
1 'polypeptide(L)' 'ECLKDADVSIKRRAMELCFALINSNNIRTMTNEMLEFLGTCEIEFKADCTSNMFLAMER' A
#
# COMPACT_ATOMS: atom_id res chain seq x y z
N GLU A 1 -8.14 0.81 -8.32
CA GLU A 1 -8.90 2.06 -8.38
C GLU A 1 -9.05 2.75 -7.01
N CYS A 2 -9.33 2.02 -5.92
CA CYS A 2 -9.51 2.61 -4.58
C CYS A 2 -8.29 3.37 -4.00
N LEU A 3 -7.06 3.00 -4.40
CA LEU A 3 -5.85 3.73 -3.99
C LEU A 3 -5.73 5.12 -4.63
N LYS A 4 -6.52 5.40 -5.68
CA LYS A 4 -6.59 6.69 -6.37
C LYS A 4 -7.86 7.46 -6.01
N ASP A 5 -8.63 6.98 -5.03
CA ASP A 5 -9.87 7.61 -4.61
C ASP A 5 -9.61 9.01 -4.01
N ALA A 6 -10.54 9.94 -4.20
CA ALA A 6 -10.42 11.28 -3.64
C ALA A 6 -10.62 11.26 -2.11
N ASP A 7 -11.35 10.27 -1.58
CA ASP A 7 -11.58 10.11 -0.16
C ASP A 7 -10.38 9.42 0.53
N VAL A 8 -9.74 10.15 1.44
CA VAL A 8 -8.58 9.70 2.22
C VAL A 8 -8.89 8.45 3.05
N SER A 9 -10.12 8.33 3.57
CA SER A 9 -10.52 7.17 4.36
C SER A 9 -10.65 5.90 3.50
N ILE A 10 -11.09 6.04 2.25
CA ILE A 10 -11.15 4.94 1.28
C ILE A 10 -9.73 4.51 0.90
N LYS A 11 -8.84 5.46 0.61
CA LYS A 11 -7.42 5.17 0.32
C LYS A 11 -6.73 4.44 1.47
N ARG A 12 -6.97 4.87 2.71
CA ARG A 12 -6.41 4.22 3.92
C ARG A 12 -6.84 2.76 4.03
N ARG A 13 -8.15 2.50 3.94
CA ARG A 13 -8.70 1.14 3.99
C ARG A 13 -8.20 0.28 2.83
N ALA A 14 -8.08 0.85 1.63
CA ALA A 14 -7.56 0.15 0.47
C ALA A 14 -6.09 -0.26 0.67
N MET A 15 -5.26 0.62 1.22
CA MET A 15 -3.87 0.32 1.55
C MET A 15 -3.76 -0.83 2.56
N GLU A 16 -4.48 -0.74 3.68
CA GLU A 16 -4.47 -1.77 4.72
C GLU A 16 -4.90 -3.13 4.16
N LEU A 17 -5.94 -3.14 3.33
CA LEU A 17 -6.39 -4.35 2.64
C LEU A 17 -5.34 -4.89 1.68
N CYS A 18 -4.68 -4.02 0.90
CA CYS A 18 -3.61 -4.44 0.00
C CYS A 18 -2.49 -5.17 0.75
N PHE A 19 -2.01 -4.62 1.87
CA PHE A 19 -0.97 -5.27 2.68
C PHE A 19 -1.45 -6.60 3.29
N ALA A 20 -2.73 -6.69 3.71
CA ALA A 20 -3.31 -7.91 4.24
C ALA A 20 -3.42 -9.04 3.19
N LEU A 21 -3.50 -8.71 1.91
CA LEU A 21 -3.63 -9.68 0.80
C LEU A 21 -2.29 -10.14 0.23
N ILE A 22 -1.16 -9.58 0.69
CA ILE A 22 0.17 -9.98 0.25
C ILE A 22 0.47 -11.42 0.68
N ASN A 23 0.98 -12.20 -0.26
CA ASN A 23 1.48 -13.56 -0.06
C ASN A 23 2.59 -13.87 -1.09
N SER A 24 3.20 -15.05 -0.98
CA SER A 24 4.32 -15.47 -1.83
C SER A 24 4.04 -15.43 -3.33
N ASN A 25 2.77 -15.55 -3.76
CA ASN A 25 2.41 -15.57 -5.17
C ASN A 25 2.27 -14.16 -5.76
N ASN A 26 2.02 -13.13 -4.94
CA ASN A 26 1.68 -11.78 -5.42
C ASN A 26 2.57 -10.67 -4.86
N ILE A 27 3.49 -10.97 -3.93
CA ILE A 27 4.31 -9.96 -3.23
C ILE A 27 5.04 -9.01 -4.18
N ARG A 28 5.60 -9.51 -5.28
CA ARG A 28 6.32 -8.69 -6.26
C ARG A 28 5.40 -7.68 -6.96
N THR A 29 4.22 -8.13 -7.39
CA THR A 29 3.24 -7.27 -8.06
C THR A 29 2.66 -6.24 -7.09
N MET A 30 2.25 -6.67 -5.90
CA MET A 30 1.66 -5.77 -4.90
C MET A 30 2.68 -4.74 -4.39
N THR A 31 3.95 -5.11 -4.25
CA THR A 31 5.01 -4.16 -3.89
C THR A 31 5.16 -3.07 -4.94
N ASN A 32 5.15 -3.41 -6.23
CA ASN A 32 5.25 -2.41 -7.30
C ASN A 32 4.08 -1.42 -7.25
N GLU A 33 2.86 -1.91 -7.08
CA GLU A 33 1.68 -1.04 -6.95
C GLU A 33 1.76 -0.14 -5.70
N MET A 34 2.29 -0.66 -4.58
CA MET A 34 2.53 0.16 -3.38
C MET A 34 3.60 1.22 -3.57
N LEU A 35 4.65 0.94 -4.35
CA LEU A 35 5.68 1.93 -4.70
C LEU A 35 5.10 3.05 -5.59
N GLU A 36 4.25 2.70 -6.55
CA GLU A 36 3.53 3.69 -7.37
C GLU A 36 2.60 4.56 -6.52
N PHE A 37 1.87 3.94 -5.59
CA PHE A 37 1.05 4.67 -4.63
C PHE A 37 1.90 5.60 -3.75
N LEU A 38 3.02 5.12 -3.21
CA LEU A 38 3.93 5.90 -2.36
C LEU A 38 4.49 7.15 -3.06
N GLY A 39 4.69 7.06 -4.38
CA GLY A 39 5.16 8.16 -5.22
C GLY A 39 4.14 9.30 -5.36
N THR A 40 2.84 9.01 -5.23
CA THR A 40 1.75 9.96 -5.53
C THR A 40 0.88 10.31 -4.33
N CYS A 41 0.97 9.54 -3.24
CA CYS A 41 0.14 9.73 -2.05
C CYS A 41 0.52 10.95 -1.20
N GLU A 42 -0.44 11.41 -0.41
CA GLU A 42 -0.26 12.48 0.57
C GLU A 42 0.74 12.08 1.67
N ILE A 43 1.35 13.08 2.30
CA ILE A 43 2.42 12.86 3.29
C ILE A 43 1.96 12.02 4.49
N GLU A 44 0.68 12.08 4.85
CA GLU A 44 0.08 11.28 5.93
C GLU A 44 0.15 9.76 5.68
N PHE A 45 0.27 9.34 4.42
CA PHE A 45 0.33 7.93 4.05
C PHE A 45 1.75 7.39 3.98
N LYS A 46 2.76 8.26 3.81
CA LYS A 46 4.12 7.81 3.50
C LYS A 46 4.70 6.95 4.61
N ALA A 47 4.59 7.38 5.86
CA ALA A 47 5.15 6.66 7.01
C ALA A 47 4.53 5.27 7.17
N ASP A 48 3.20 5.20 7.15
CA ASP A 48 2.44 3.95 7.28
C ASP A 48 2.74 3.00 6.11
N CYS A 49 2.70 3.51 4.88
CA CYS A 49 2.95 2.72 3.68
C CYS A 49 4.38 2.15 3.67
N THR A 50 5.40 2.93 4.00
CA THR A 50 6.78 2.44 4.05
C THR A 50 7.00 1.39 5.14
N SER A 51 6.39 1.59 6.32
CA SER A 51 6.53 0.66 7.44
C SER A 51 5.86 -0.68 7.13
N ASN A 52 4.64 -0.65 6.60
CA ASN A 52 3.91 -1.85 6.22
C ASN A 52 4.58 -2.58 5.05
N MET A 53 5.18 -1.85 4.10
CA MET A 53 5.93 -2.46 3.01
C MET A 53 7.15 -3.22 3.52
N PHE A 54 7.90 -2.66 4.48
CA PHE A 54 9.01 -3.37 5.11
C PHE A 54 8.54 -4.66 5.80
N LEU A 55 7.48 -4.56 6.61
CA LEU A 55 6.91 -5.72 7.30
C LEU A 55 6.37 -6.79 6.35
N ALA A 56 5.84 -6.39 5.19
CA ALA A 56 5.36 -7.32 4.17
C ALA A 56 6.50 -8.04 3.44
N MET A 57 7.67 -7.41 3.31
CA MET A 57 8.87 -7.99 2.67
C MET A 57 9.63 -8.96 3.57
N GLU A 58 9.53 -8.80 4.90
CA GLU A 58 10.15 -9.73 5.85
C GLU A 58 9.39 -11.07 5.98
N ARG A 59 8.19 -11.19 5.40
CA ARG A 59 7.33 -12.38 5.46
C ARG A 59 7.50 -13.27 4.24
#